data_AF-A0A7K1AZZ5-F1
#
_entry.id   AF-A0A7K1AZZ5-F1
#
_cell.length_a   1.000
_cell.length_b   1.000
_cell.length_c   1.000
_cell.angle_alpha   90.00
_cell.angle_beta   90.00
_cell.angle_gamma   90.00
#
_symmetry.space_group_name_H-M   'P 1'
#
loop_
_entity.id
_entity.type
_entity.pdbx_description
1 polymer ?
#
loop_
_entity_poly.entity_id
_entity_poly.type
_entity_poly.pdbx_seq_one_letter_code
_entity_poly.pdbx_strand_id
1 'polypeptide(L)'
;MNVAELIDILSDLDPESSVEMAIVAPVGKGSDEITVDQYEVEGILPRDPEDHDGAMVVWLIGGEPEDVEEFIDAIGGEEDPMHTTHQAEVIDLGRAAQARRT
;
A
#
# COMPACT_ATOMS: atom_id res chain seq x y z
N MET A 1 10.79 -3.07 10.35
CA MET A 1 11.37 -3.35 9.03
C MET A 1 11.33 -2.05 8.25
N ASN A 2 12.43 -1.65 7.64
CA ASN A 2 12.47 -0.46 6.77
C ASN A 2 12.37 -0.87 5.29
N VAL A 3 12.19 0.10 4.40
CA VAL A 3 12.04 -0.15 2.96
C VAL A 3 13.28 -0.80 2.35
N ALA A 4 14.49 -0.44 2.80
CA ALA A 4 15.72 -1.03 2.27
C ALA A 4 15.84 -2.52 2.60
N GLU A 5 15.48 -2.91 3.83
CA GLU A 5 15.40 -4.32 4.25
C GLU A 5 14.37 -5.09 3.43
N LEU A 6 13.21 -4.49 3.15
CA LEU A 6 12.18 -5.13 2.32
C LEU A 6 12.67 -5.33 0.88
N ILE A 7 13.30 -4.33 0.27
CA ILE A 7 13.85 -4.43 -1.09
C ILE A 7 14.92 -5.51 -1.16
N ASP A 8 15.81 -5.58 -0.16
CA ASP A 8 16.86 -6.59 -0.09
C ASP A 8 16.26 -8.01 -0.10
N ILE A 9 15.25 -8.25 0.75
CA ILE A 9 14.53 -9.53 0.80
C ILE A 9 13.84 -9.87 -0.53
N LEU A 10 13.16 -8.90 -1.15
CA LEU A 10 12.45 -9.11 -2.40
C LEU A 10 13.38 -9.25 -3.60
N SER A 11 14.61 -8.70 -3.53
CA SER A 11 15.56 -8.72 -4.64
C SER A 11 16.09 -10.12 -5.00
N ASP A 12 15.99 -11.07 -4.07
CA ASP A 12 16.34 -12.47 -4.27
C ASP A 12 15.22 -13.29 -4.96
N LEU A 13 14.03 -12.72 -5.13
CA LEU A 13 12.87 -13.38 -5.74
C LEU A 13 12.78 -13.10 -7.25
N ASP A 14 11.92 -13.85 -7.94
CA ASP A 14 11.64 -13.61 -9.37
C ASP A 14 10.96 -12.23 -9.53
N PRO A 15 11.54 -11.29 -10.30
CA PRO A 15 11.03 -9.93 -10.46
C PRO A 15 9.65 -9.86 -11.13
N GLU A 16 9.20 -10.93 -11.80
CA GLU A 16 7.86 -11.02 -12.40
C GLU A 16 6.80 -11.59 -11.43
N SER A 17 7.18 -11.90 -10.18
CA SER A 17 6.24 -12.38 -9.16
C SER A 17 5.28 -11.27 -8.73
N SER A 18 4.02 -11.62 -8.50
CA SER A 18 3.06 -10.73 -7.83
C SER A 18 3.36 -10.61 -6.33
N VAL A 19 2.96 -9.49 -5.74
CA VAL A 19 3.05 -9.23 -4.30
C VAL A 19 1.64 -9.17 -3.72
N GLU A 20 1.39 -10.02 -2.73
CA GLU A 20 0.12 -10.07 -2.00
C GLU A 20 0.35 -9.74 -0.52
N MET A 21 -0.67 -9.13 0.09
CA MET A 21 -0.74 -8.83 1.52
C MET A 21 -1.66 -9.81 2.22
N ALA A 22 -1.13 -10.49 3.25
CA ALA A 22 -1.90 -11.37 4.11
C ALA A 22 -2.23 -10.68 5.45
N ILE A 23 -3.51 -10.62 5.80
CA ILE A 23 -4.00 -10.13 7.09
C ILE A 23 -4.41 -11.32 7.93
N VAL A 24 -3.69 -11.54 9.04
CA VAL A 24 -3.96 -12.66 9.96
C VAL A 24 -4.75 -12.15 11.17
N ALA A 25 -5.97 -12.65 11.34
CA ALA A 25 -6.82 -12.41 12.50
C ALA A 25 -7.17 -13.75 13.16
N PRO A 26 -7.47 -13.86 14.47
CA PRO A 26 -7.69 -12.79 15.44
C PRO A 26 -6.59 -12.70 16.51
N VAL A 27 -6.38 -11.48 16.99
CA VAL A 27 -5.42 -11.14 18.07
C VAL A 27 -6.05 -11.20 19.48
N GLY A 28 -7.18 -11.90 19.65
CA GLY A 28 -7.99 -11.91 20.88
C GLY A 28 -8.00 -13.24 21.65
N LYS A 29 -8.00 -13.18 22.99
CA LYS A 29 -8.23 -14.35 23.84
C LYS A 29 -9.68 -14.84 23.66
N GLY A 30 -9.85 -16.06 23.16
CA GLY A 30 -11.16 -16.74 23.06
C GLY A 30 -11.64 -17.02 21.65
N SER A 31 -10.83 -16.75 20.62
CA SER A 31 -11.10 -17.27 19.28
C SER A 31 -10.42 -18.62 19.10
N ASP A 32 -11.18 -19.60 18.63
CA ASP A 32 -10.70 -20.97 18.40
C ASP A 32 -10.15 -21.17 16.97
N GLU A 33 -10.28 -20.15 16.11
CA GLU A 33 -9.88 -20.21 14.70
C GLU A 33 -9.11 -18.94 14.29
N ILE A 34 -8.00 -19.15 13.57
CA ILE A 34 -7.20 -18.10 12.91
C ILE A 34 -7.71 -17.99 11.46
N THR A 35 -8.15 -16.80 11.06
CA THR A 35 -8.48 -16.44 9.69
C THR A 35 -7.30 -15.73 9.04
N VAL A 36 -7.12 -15.97 7.74
CA VAL A 36 -6.09 -15.29 6.94
C VAL A 36 -6.78 -14.77 5.69
N ASP A 37 -6.91 -13.46 5.61
CA ASP A 37 -7.40 -12.76 4.44
C ASP A 37 -6.20 -12.40 3.56
N GLN A 38 -6.36 -12.53 2.23
CA GLN A 38 -5.29 -12.31 1.26
C GLN A 38 -5.78 -11.32 0.21
N TYR A 39 -5.00 -10.27 -0.01
CA TYR A 39 -5.32 -9.21 -0.96
C TYR A 39 -4.11 -8.91 -1.84
N GLU A 40 -4.34 -8.64 -3.13
CA GLU A 40 -3.28 -8.09 -3.98
C GLU A 40 -2.90 -6.68 -3.47
N VAL A 41 -1.62 -6.33 -3.61
CA VAL A 41 -1.19 -4.95 -3.33
C VAL A 41 -1.42 -4.13 -4.59
N GLU A 42 -2.38 -3.21 -4.53
CA GLU A 42 -2.82 -2.39 -5.66
C GLU A 42 -2.29 -0.95 -5.57
N GLY A 43 -1.95 -0.50 -4.36
CA GLY A 43 -1.46 0.86 -4.13
C GLY A 43 -0.37 0.96 -3.08
N ILE A 44 0.41 2.03 -3.16
CA ILE A 44 1.39 2.41 -2.14
C ILE A 44 1.16 3.87 -1.75
N LEU A 45 0.98 4.14 -0.46
CA LEU A 45 0.77 5.47 0.08
C LEU A 45 1.89 5.83 1.07
N PRO A 46 2.80 6.75 0.73
CA PRO A 46 3.67 7.38 1.72
C PRO A 46 2.82 8.10 2.77
N ARG A 47 3.25 8.13 4.02
CA ARG A 47 2.56 8.86 5.09
C ARG A 47 3.36 10.08 5.49
N ASP A 48 2.65 11.12 5.92
CA ASP A 48 3.27 12.33 6.45
C ASP A 48 4.09 11.98 7.70
N PRO A 49 5.39 12.32 7.76
CA PRO A 49 6.19 12.16 8.97
C PRO A 49 5.61 12.85 10.20
N GLU A 50 4.83 13.93 10.03
CA GLU A 50 4.17 14.64 11.14
C GLU A 50 3.17 13.73 11.87
N ASP A 51 2.55 12.77 11.17
CA ASP A 51 1.64 11.77 11.76
C ASP A 51 2.38 10.60 12.46
N HIS A 52 3.69 10.51 12.28
CA HIS A 52 4.49 9.34 12.64
C HIS A 52 5.81 9.71 13.34
N ASP A 53 5.78 10.63 14.30
CA ASP A 53 6.93 11.03 15.12
C ASP A 53 8.18 11.44 14.30
N GLY A 54 7.98 12.01 13.12
CA GLY A 54 9.03 12.40 12.17
C GLY A 54 9.61 11.26 11.34
N ALA A 55 9.03 10.05 11.43
CA ALA A 55 9.45 8.90 10.64
C ALA A 55 8.67 8.80 9.32
N MET A 56 9.39 8.58 8.21
CA MET A 56 8.76 8.19 6.94
C MET A 56 8.16 6.79 7.08
N VAL A 57 6.84 6.69 6.92
CA VAL A 57 6.09 5.42 6.92
C VAL A 57 5.46 5.25 5.54
N VAL A 58 5.36 4.01 5.07
CA VAL A 58 4.72 3.67 3.79
C VAL A 58 3.64 2.64 4.06
N TRP A 59 2.45 2.85 3.52
CA TRP A 59 1.35 1.89 3.55
C TRP A 59 1.28 1.13 2.24
N LEU A 60 1.08 -0.19 2.34
CA LEU A 60 0.67 -1.04 1.23
C LEU A 60 -0.84 -1.15 1.28
N ILE A 61 -1.50 -0.83 0.17
CA ILE A 61 -2.95 -0.79 0.07
C ILE A 61 -3.41 -2.00 -0.73
N GLY A 62 -4.29 -2.79 -0.12
CA GLY A 62 -4.95 -3.94 -0.69
C GLY A 62 -6.23 -4.23 0.11
N GLY A 63 -7.24 -4.80 -0.54
CA GLY A 63 -8.57 -4.98 0.02
C GLY A 63 -9.53 -5.51 -1.03
N GLU A 64 -10.83 -5.40 -0.78
CA GLU A 64 -11.83 -5.63 -1.82
C GLU A 64 -11.66 -4.57 -2.93
N PRO A 65 -11.67 -4.95 -4.23
CA PRO A 65 -11.33 -4.02 -5.31
C PRO A 65 -12.18 -2.74 -5.33
N GLU A 66 -13.46 -2.82 -4.99
CA GLU A 66 -14.37 -1.66 -4.94
C GLU A 66 -13.99 -0.66 -3.84
N ASP A 67 -13.60 -1.16 -2.67
CA ASP A 67 -13.18 -0.33 -1.53
C ASP A 67 -11.81 0.31 -1.79
N VAL A 68 -10.90 -0.44 -2.43
CA VAL A 68 -9.57 0.05 -2.78
C VAL A 68 -9.65 1.14 -3.85
N GLU A 69 -10.46 0.94 -4.90
CA GLU A 69 -10.69 1.95 -5.94
C GLU A 69 -11.29 3.22 -5.35
N GLU A 70 -12.33 3.11 -4.52
CA GLU A 70 -12.94 4.27 -3.84
C GLU A 70 -11.93 4.99 -2.94
N PHE A 71 -11.10 4.24 -2.21
CA PHE A 71 -10.05 4.82 -1.37
C PHE A 71 -9.01 5.59 -2.20
N ILE A 72 -8.50 4.99 -3.28
CA ILE A 72 -7.50 5.61 -4.17
C ILE A 72 -8.06 6.87 -4.83
N ASP A 73 -9.32 6.85 -5.25
CA ASP A 73 -9.97 8.01 -5.84
C ASP A 73 -10.22 9.12 -4.81
N ALA A 74 -10.60 8.77 -3.57
CA ALA A 74 -10.84 9.76 -2.51
C ALA A 74 -9.58 10.51 -2.09
N ILE A 75 -8.43 9.83 -2.08
CA ILE A 75 -7.13 10.42 -1.71
C ILE A 75 -6.39 11.04 -2.91
N GLY A 76 -6.66 10.57 -4.14
CA GLY A 76 -6.11 11.12 -5.37
C GLY A 76 -6.95 12.25 -6.00
N GLY A 77 -8.19 12.44 -5.54
CA GLY A 77 -9.17 13.39 -6.09
C GLY A 77 -8.96 14.86 -5.71
N GLU A 78 -7.92 15.22 -4.96
CA GLU A 78 -7.53 16.61 -4.72
C GLU A 78 -6.45 17.06 -5.73
N GLU A 79 -6.76 17.04 -7.03
CA GLU A 79 -6.10 17.97 -7.96
C GLU A 79 -6.63 19.40 -7.71
N ASP A 80 -6.34 19.98 -6.54
CA ASP A 80 -6.53 21.42 -6.31
C ASP A 80 -5.28 22.16 -6.83
N PRO A 81 -5.37 22.95 -7.92
CA PRO A 81 -4.21 23.56 -8.58
C PRO A 81 -3.53 24.68 -7.77
N MET A 82 -3.81 24.81 -6.47
CA MET A 82 -3.31 25.88 -5.59
C MET A 82 -2.68 25.42 -4.27
N HIS A 83 -2.47 24.12 -4.00
CA HIS A 83 -1.90 23.66 -2.73
C HIS A 83 -0.49 23.06 -2.87
N THR A 84 0.53 23.91 -2.75
CA THR A 84 1.94 23.50 -2.60
C THR A 84 2.26 23.16 -1.15
N THR A 85 1.89 21.97 -0.68
CA THR A 85 2.46 21.39 0.55
C THR A 85 2.42 19.85 0.46
N HIS A 86 3.56 19.22 0.10
CA HIS A 86 3.91 17.79 0.23
C HIS A 86 2.79 16.79 0.58
N GLN A 87 1.72 16.72 -0.21
CA GLN A 87 0.66 15.74 0.00
C GLN A 87 1.14 14.41 -0.56
N ALA A 88 1.03 13.36 0.24
CA ALA A 88 1.48 12.04 -0.18
C ALA A 88 0.58 11.50 -1.30
N GLU A 89 1.12 11.43 -2.51
CA GLU A 89 0.44 10.84 -3.66
C GLU A 89 0.40 9.31 -3.52
N VAL A 90 -0.76 8.71 -3.79
CA VAL A 90 -0.86 7.26 -3.90
C VAL A 90 -0.36 6.79 -5.23
N ILE A 91 0.59 5.87 -5.18
CA ILE A 91 1.15 5.21 -6.35
C ILE A 91 0.24 4.01 -6.66
N ASP A 92 -0.66 4.20 -7.62
CA ASP A 92 -1.47 3.14 -8.23
C ASP A 92 -0.56 2.21 -9.06
N LEU A 93 -0.43 0.96 -8.61
CA LEU A 93 0.45 -0.03 -9.23
C LEU A 93 -0.14 -0.57 -10.54
N GLY A 94 -1.47 -0.61 -10.67
CA GLY A 94 -2.17 -0.99 -11.89
C GLY A 94 -1.89 -0.02 -13.04
N ARG A 95 -1.95 1.29 -12.78
CA ARG A 95 -1.58 2.32 -13.76
C ARG A 95 -0.08 2.37 -14.05
N ALA A 96 0.76 2.21 -13.02
CA ALA A 96 2.22 2.21 -13.18
C ALA A 96 2.72 1.04 -14.05
N ALA A 97 2.11 -0.15 -13.92
CA ALA A 97 2.42 -1.31 -14.74
C ALA A 97 2.05 -1.11 -16.22
N GLN A 98 0.93 -0.42 -16.49
CA GLN A 98 0.49 -0.11 -17.86
C GLN A 98 1.42 0.92 -18.54
N ALA A 99 1.85 1.95 -17.80
CA ALA A 99 2.74 3.00 -18.33
C ALA A 99 4.14 2.48 -18.73
N ARG A 100 4.62 1.38 -18.14
CA ARG A 100 5.92 0.77 -18.49
C ARG A 100 5.87 -0.11 -19.74
N ARG A 101 4.69 -0.43 -20.26
CA ARG A 101 4.50 -1.31 -21.45
C ARG A 101 4.38 -0.55 -22.78
N THR A 102 4.41 0.79 -22.76
CA THR A 102 4.36 1.69 -23.93
C THR A 102 5.70 2.36 -24.17
#